data_AF-A0AAV5UWC8-F1
#
_entry.id   AF-A0AAV5UWC8-F1
#
_cell.length_a   1.000
_cell.length_b   1.000
_cell.length_c   1.000
_cell.angle_alpha   90.00
_cell.angle_beta   90.00
_cell.angle_gamma   90.00
#
_symmetry.space_group_name_H-M   'P 1'
#
loop_
_entity.id
_entity.type
_entity.pdbx_description
1 polymer ?
#
loop_
_entity_poly.entity_id
_entity_poly.type
_entity_poly.pdbx_seq_one_letter_code
_entity_poly.pdbx_strand_id
1 'polypeptide(L)'
;LLCFFLRNSMEMRNYALLIFTSAVCDCVGLMALTASMPRSVILEGSCVMEFHGFCSTIGVRSCWFCHAVQEYIFIITSLLLCFSFAYRLQALK
;
A
#
# COMPACT_ATOMS: atom_id res chain seq x y z
N LEU A 1 20.14 -9.13 -2.59
CA LEU A 1 20.14 -7.70 -2.19
C LEU A 1 21.54 -7.14 -1.93
N LEU A 2 22.35 -7.75 -1.05
CA LEU A 2 23.70 -7.25 -0.70
C LEU A 2 24.67 -7.03 -1.89
N CYS A 3 24.72 -7.92 -2.88
CA CYS A 3 25.56 -7.70 -4.09
C CYS A 3 25.08 -6.54 -4.99
N PHE A 4 23.81 -6.14 -4.91
CA PHE A 4 23.27 -5.02 -5.68
C PHE A 4 23.68 -3.67 -5.06
N PHE A 5 23.86 -3.64 -3.74
CA PHE A 5 24.29 -2.47 -2.96
C PHE A 5 25.76 -2.09 -3.18
N LEU A 6 26.62 -3.07 -3.50
CA LEU A 6 28.07 -2.87 -3.58
C LEU A 6 28.55 -2.37 -4.96
N ARG A 7 27.74 -2.52 -6.02
CA ARG A 7 28.17 -2.27 -7.41
C ARG A 7 27.57 -1.02 -8.07
N ASN A 8 26.49 -0.48 -7.52
CA ASN A 8 25.69 0.57 -8.17
C ASN A 8 25.98 1.98 -7.66
N SER A 9 25.80 2.98 -8.53
CA SER A 9 25.86 4.41 -8.17
C SER A 9 24.85 4.77 -7.06
N MET A 10 25.12 5.81 -6.28
CA MET A 10 24.22 6.25 -5.18
C MET A 10 22.77 6.44 -5.65
N GLU A 11 22.56 6.95 -6.87
CA GLU A 11 21.25 7.13 -7.50
C GLU A 11 20.48 5.80 -7.67
N MET A 12 21.16 4.77 -8.17
CA MET A 12 20.57 3.44 -8.36
C MET A 12 20.21 2.78 -7.03
N ARG A 13 20.94 3.10 -5.95
CA ARG A 13 20.65 2.62 -4.59
C ARG A 13 19.38 3.25 -4.03
N ASN A 14 19.21 4.56 -4.20
CA ASN A 14 18.02 5.28 -3.75
C ASN A 14 16.77 4.81 -4.50
N TYR A 15 16.89 4.64 -5.82
CA TYR A 15 15.81 4.11 -6.63
C TYR A 15 15.44 2.65 -6.26
N ALA A 16 16.43 1.80 -5.98
CA ALA A 16 16.18 0.43 -5.50
C ALA A 16 15.47 0.40 -4.14
N LEU A 17 15.83 1.31 -3.21
CA LEU A 17 15.14 1.46 -1.92
C LEU A 17 13.69 1.89 -2.10
N LEU A 18 13.43 2.81 -3.04
CA LEU A 18 12.07 3.27 -3.36
C LEU A 18 11.21 2.11 -3.87
N ILE A 19 11.71 1.31 -4.81
CA ILE A 19 11.00 0.12 -5.32
C ILE A 19 10.77 -0.91 -4.21
N PHE A 20 11.79 -1.18 -3.40
CA PHE A 20 11.68 -2.12 -2.30
C PHE A 20 10.61 -1.68 -1.29
N THR A 21 10.57 -0.39 -0.97
CA THR A 21 9.56 0.19 -0.08
C THR A 21 8.16 0.04 -0.67
N SER A 22 7.99 0.28 -1.97
CA SER A 22 6.72 0.05 -2.66
C SER A 22 6.27 -1.41 -2.56
N ALA A 23 7.18 -2.36 -2.80
CA ALA A 23 6.86 -3.78 -2.72
C ALA A 23 6.44 -4.21 -1.30
N VAL A 24 7.08 -3.66 -0.27
CA VAL A 24 6.67 -3.89 1.13
C VAL A 24 5.27 -3.33 1.39
N CYS A 25 5.00 -2.10 0.94
CA CYS A 25 3.66 -1.51 1.04
C CYS A 25 2.60 -2.36 0.34
N ASP A 26 2.90 -2.88 -0.86
CA ASP A 26 1.99 -3.75 -1.61
C ASP A 26 1.71 -5.06 -0.85
N CYS A 27 2.73 -5.70 -0.27
CA CYS A 27 2.53 -6.89 0.56
C CYS A 27 1.65 -6.61 1.77
N VAL A 28 1.88 -5.51 2.49
CA VAL A 28 1.05 -5.13 3.65
C VAL A 28 -0.37 -4.80 3.22
N GLY A 29 -0.55 -4.10 2.10
CA GLY A 29 -1.86 -3.77 1.55
C GLY A 29 -2.64 -5.01 1.17
N LEU A 30 -1.97 -6.00 0.56
CA LEU A 30 -2.58 -7.26 0.15
C LEU A 30 -2.96 -8.14 1.37
N MET A 31 -2.14 -8.13 2.43
CA MET A 31 -2.51 -8.77 3.70
C MET A 31 -3.72 -8.08 4.34
N ALA A 32 -3.76 -6.75 4.35
CA ALA A 32 -4.92 -6.02 4.87
C ALA A 32 -6.19 -6.27 4.02
N LEU A 33 -6.06 -6.37 2.69
CA LEU A 33 -7.15 -6.67 1.76
C LEU A 33 -7.73 -8.08 1.94
N THR A 34 -6.87 -9.06 2.13
CA THR A 34 -7.32 -10.43 2.40
C THR A 34 -7.92 -10.56 3.80
N ALA A 35 -7.44 -9.78 4.77
CA ALA A 35 -7.98 -9.76 6.13
C ALA A 35 -9.35 -9.05 6.23
N SER A 36 -9.54 -7.95 5.49
CA SER A 36 -10.79 -7.19 5.46
C SER A 36 -11.22 -6.86 4.03
N MET A 37 -12.42 -7.32 3.67
CA MET A 37 -13.11 -6.95 2.44
C MET A 37 -14.22 -5.95 2.78
N PRO A 38 -13.93 -4.63 2.76
CA PRO A 38 -14.95 -3.62 2.93
C PRO A 38 -15.91 -3.60 1.74
N ARG A 39 -17.20 -3.43 2.01
CA ARG A 39 -18.26 -3.30 1.02
C ARG A 39 -19.16 -2.14 1.42
N SER A 40 -19.24 -1.13 0.56
CA SER A 40 -20.22 -0.06 0.72
C SER A 40 -21.59 -0.53 0.22
N VAL A 41 -22.60 -0.45 1.08
CA VAL A 41 -23.99 -0.76 0.76
C VAL A 41 -24.87 0.45 1.06
N ILE A 42 -25.92 0.65 0.26
CA ILE A 42 -26.90 1.72 0.49
C ILE A 42 -28.13 1.07 1.11
N LEU A 43 -28.40 1.36 2.38
CA LEU A 43 -29.62 0.94 3.09
C LEU A 43 -30.45 2.17 3.43
N GLU A 44 -31.70 2.19 2.98
CA GLU A 44 -32.68 3.25 3.28
C GLU A 44 -32.16 4.68 3.00
N GLY A 45 -31.34 4.84 1.96
CA GLY A 45 -30.74 6.12 1.58
C GLY A 45 -29.48 6.50 2.37
N SER A 46 -29.07 5.69 3.34
CA SER A 46 -27.81 5.84 4.07
C SER A 46 -26.72 4.94 3.48
N CYS A 47 -25.51 5.47 3.30
CA CYS A 47 -24.35 4.69 2.91
C CYS A 47 -23.71 4.06 4.15
N VAL A 48 -23.66 2.73 4.20
CA VAL A 48 -23.08 1.96 5.31
C VAL A 48 -21.92 1.13 4.77
N MET A 49 -20.85 1.07 5.56
CA MET A 49 -19.69 0.20 5.29
C MET A 49 -19.87 -1.12 6.04
N GLU A 50 -20.08 -2.18 5.28
CA GLU A 50 -20.07 -3.56 5.77
C GLU A 50 -18.68 -4.15 5.61
N PHE A 51 -18.23 -4.92 6.60
CA PHE A 51 -16.94 -5.59 6.56
C PHE A 51 -17.12 -7.11 6.52
N HIS A 52 -16.49 -7.74 5.54
CA HIS A 52 -16.41 -9.19 5.42
C HIS A 52 -14.95 -9.67 5.56
N GLY A 53 -14.75 -10.95 5.89
CA GLY A 53 -13.43 -11.58 5.97
C GLY A 53 -12.99 -11.90 7.39
N PHE A 54 -11.70 -12.16 7.57
CA PHE A 54 -11.14 -12.59 8.86
C PHE A 54 -11.26 -11.50 9.94
N CYS A 55 -11.28 -10.23 9.56
CA CYS A 55 -11.41 -9.14 10.53
C CYS A 55 -12.74 -9.20 11.31
N SER A 56 -13.82 -9.75 10.70
CA SER A 56 -15.15 -9.77 11.34
C SER A 56 -15.25 -10.81 12.45
N THR A 57 -14.41 -11.85 12.44
CA THR A 57 -14.35 -12.86 13.50
C THR A 57 -13.61 -12.37 14.74
N ILE A 58 -12.66 -11.44 14.57
CA ILE A 58 -11.92 -10.79 15.67
C ILE A 58 -12.76 -9.67 16.29
N GLY A 59 -13.41 -8.87 15.44
CA GLY A 59 -14.33 -7.83 15.85
C GLY A 59 -14.23 -6.54 15.03
N VAL A 60 -15.24 -5.68 15.19
CA VAL A 60 -15.44 -4.48 14.36
C VAL A 60 -14.25 -3.52 14.41
N ARG A 61 -13.59 -3.36 15.56
CA ARG A 61 -12.38 -2.51 15.67
C ARG A 61 -11.24 -3.00 14.79
N SER A 62 -11.07 -4.31 14.64
CA SER A 62 -10.04 -4.89 13.78
C SER A 62 -10.33 -4.59 12.31
N CYS A 63 -11.60 -4.66 11.89
CA CYS A 63 -11.98 -4.33 10.52
C CYS A 63 -11.71 -2.86 10.18
N TRP A 64 -12.09 -1.93 11.07
CA TRP A 64 -11.79 -0.51 10.89
C TRP A 64 -10.28 -0.24 10.84
N PHE A 65 -9.49 -0.93 11.66
CA PHE A 65 -8.04 -0.82 11.62
C PHE A 65 -7.47 -1.33 10.28
N CYS A 66 -7.87 -2.53 9.82
CA CYS A 66 -7.43 -3.06 8.52
C CYS A 66 -7.82 -2.15 7.36
N HIS A 67 -9.03 -1.59 7.39
CA HIS A 67 -9.49 -0.64 6.38
C HIS A 67 -8.70 0.67 6.41
N ALA A 68 -8.41 1.23 7.59
CA ALA A 68 -7.56 2.40 7.71
C ALA A 68 -6.14 2.12 7.15
N VAL A 69 -5.58 0.94 7.43
CA VAL A 69 -4.29 0.52 6.88
C VAL A 69 -4.32 0.46 5.35
N GLN A 70 -5.39 -0.07 4.75
CA GLN A 70 -5.56 -0.07 3.29
C GLN A 70 -5.54 1.34 2.70
N GLU A 71 -6.32 2.27 3.27
CA GLU A 71 -6.39 3.66 2.82
C GLU A 71 -5.03 4.36 2.91
N TYR A 72 -4.31 4.18 4.03
CA TYR A 72 -2.96 4.73 4.18
C TYR A 72 -1.98 4.16 3.16
N ILE A 73 -2.03 2.85 2.91
CA ILE A 73 -1.15 2.21 1.94
C ILE A 73 -1.45 2.71 0.54
N PHE A 74 -2.71 2.89 0.17
CA PHE A 74 -3.09 3.47 -1.13
C PHE A 74 -2.47 4.86 -1.36
N ILE A 75 -2.49 5.72 -0.34
CA ILE A 75 -1.86 7.05 -0.42
C ILE A 75 -0.35 6.91 -0.57
N ILE A 76 0.29 6.07 0.26
CA ILE A 76 1.75 5.88 0.25
C ILE A 76 2.22 5.31 -1.10
N THR A 77 1.56 4.27 -1.62
CA THR A 77 1.92 3.66 -2.91
C THR A 77 1.72 4.64 -4.07
N SER A 78 0.67 5.46 -4.03
CA SER A 78 0.47 6.55 -5.01
C SER A 78 1.61 7.57 -4.98
N LEU A 79 2.05 7.98 -3.80
CA LEU A 79 3.19 8.89 -3.66
C LEU A 79 4.49 8.26 -4.15
N LEU A 80 4.76 7.00 -3.78
CA LEU A 80 5.95 6.26 -4.23
C LEU A 80 5.96 6.11 -5.75
N LEU A 81 4.81 5.85 -6.37
CA LEU A 81 4.69 5.77 -7.82
C LEU A 81 5.04 7.11 -8.48
N CYS A 82 4.51 8.22 -7.96
CA CYS A 82 4.85 9.57 -8.43
C CYS A 82 6.35 9.87 -8.30
N PHE A 83 6.97 9.53 -7.16
CA PHE A 83 8.41 9.70 -6.98
C PHE A 83 9.23 8.82 -7.92
N SER A 84 8.78 7.60 -8.20
CA SER A 84 9.41 6.70 -9.17
C SER A 84 9.43 7.31 -10.58
N PHE A 85 8.32 7.90 -11.02
CA PHE A 85 8.26 8.63 -12.29
C PHE A 85 9.16 9.87 -12.30
N ALA A 86 9.17 10.66 -11.21
CA ALA A 86 10.02 11.84 -11.10
C ALA A 86 11.52 11.48 -11.20
N TYR A 87 11.96 10.41 -10.51
CA TYR A 87 13.34 9.91 -10.60
C TYR A 87 13.70 9.46 -12.02
N ARG A 88 12.80 8.73 -12.70
CA ARG A 88 13.03 8.31 -14.09
C ARG A 88 13.13 9.49 -15.06
N LEU A 89 12.32 10.53 -14.86
CA LEU A 89 12.37 11.74 -15.68
C LEU A 89 13.67 12.53 -15.48
N GLN A 90 14.16 12.60 -14.24
CA GLN A 90 15.45 13.24 -13.94
C GLN A 90 16.62 12.49 -14.57
N ALA A 91 16.60 11.15 -14.59
CA ALA A 91 17.66 10.37 -15.22
C ALA A 91 17.71 10.48 -16.76
N LEU A 92 16.62 10.93 -17.39
CA LEU A 92 16.53 11.13 -18.84
C LEU A 92 16.91 12.56 -19.28
N LYS A 93 16.98 13.52 -18.35
CA LYS A 93 17.43 14.89 -18.60
C LYS A 93 18.93 15.01 -18.38
#